data_AF-A0A9E8S7G0-F1
#
_entry.id   AF-A0A9E8S7G0-F1
#
_cell.length_a   1.000
_cell.length_b   1.000
_cell.length_c   1.000
_cell.angle_alpha   90.00
_cell.angle_beta   90.00
_cell.angle_gamma   90.00
#
_symmetry.space_group_name_H-M   'P 1'
#
loop_
_entity.id
_entity.type
_entity.pdbx_description
1 polymer ?
#
loop_
_entity_poly.entity_id
_entity_poly.type
_entity_poly.pdbx_seq_one_letter_code
_entity_poly.pdbx_strand_id
1 'polypeptide(L)'
;MPTRRPPTPPLPTRGAVVTEQLDARARERARARAIDGTDSRAASNALLDGLRQGRFGPRAWGRFAAEITVRSVREARKRPIALAEATAVHLAMGALAHPKGRAWVVTSWVMTVTHLGMLEERRTMGLPNLLTVARANLPAAAHRLGDAVPVLALVTDFVDGKLARGTGTVTRFGTQGDYLSDTALWTWFVLTHEKSRPWQVATFAAWALPVAALTAVSIAKGGVVDLPRSRWIRPAALMEVLIGGRVVARMVQARRSG
;
A
#
# COMPACT_ATOMS: atom_id res chain seq x y z
N MET A 1 7.24 12.65 -61.75
CA MET A 1 5.92 12.42 -61.14
C MET A 1 5.57 13.61 -60.25
N PRO A 2 4.49 14.37 -60.53
CA PRO A 2 4.07 15.47 -59.67
C PRO A 2 3.44 14.94 -58.38
N THR A 3 4.03 15.28 -57.24
CA THR A 3 3.51 14.99 -55.91
C THR A 3 2.26 15.85 -55.67
N ARG A 4 1.06 15.25 -55.70
CA ARG A 4 -0.17 15.92 -55.28
C ARG A 4 -0.02 16.36 -53.82
N ARG A 5 -0.10 17.67 -53.56
CA ARG A 5 -0.25 18.17 -52.19
C ARG A 5 -1.53 17.58 -51.58
N PRO A 6 -1.49 16.99 -50.38
CA PRO A 6 -2.70 16.56 -49.69
C PRO A 6 -3.61 17.77 -49.45
N PRO A 7 -4.95 17.60 -49.54
CA PRO A 7 -5.91 18.67 -49.29
C PRO A 7 -5.74 19.22 -47.88
N THR A 8 -5.83 20.54 -47.74
CA THR A 8 -5.77 21.23 -46.45
C THR A 8 -6.95 20.78 -45.59
N PRO A 9 -6.74 20.29 -44.35
CA PRO A 9 -7.85 19.93 -43.48
C PRO A 9 -8.74 21.15 -43.21
N PRO A 10 -10.07 20.98 -43.14
CA PRO A 10 -10.97 22.09 -42.86
C PRO A 10 -10.66 22.69 -41.48
N LEU A 11 -10.69 24.03 -41.39
CA LEU A 11 -10.52 24.72 -40.12
C LEU A 11 -11.63 24.30 -39.14
N PRO A 12 -11.32 23.99 -37.87
CA PRO A 12 -12.33 23.69 -36.89
C PRO A 12 -13.29 24.86 -36.77
N THR A 13 -14.60 24.58 -36.85
CA THR A 13 -15.62 25.61 -36.67
C THR A 13 -15.53 26.14 -35.24
N ARG A 14 -15.76 27.45 -35.06
CA ARG A 14 -15.71 28.12 -33.74
C ARG A 14 -16.52 27.39 -32.66
N GLY A 15 -17.62 26.73 -33.04
CA GLY A 15 -18.43 25.91 -32.14
C GLY A 15 -17.70 24.67 -31.58
N ALA A 16 -16.90 23.98 -32.38
CA ALA A 16 -16.17 22.79 -31.95
C ALA A 16 -15.14 23.11 -30.85
N VAL A 17 -14.43 24.23 -31.00
CA VAL A 17 -13.42 24.69 -30.02
C VAL A 17 -14.07 25.03 -28.67
N VAL A 18 -15.26 25.65 -28.68
CA VAL A 18 -15.98 25.99 -27.46
C VAL A 18 -16.46 24.73 -26.73
N THR A 19 -17.01 23.75 -27.45
CA THR A 19 -17.45 22.48 -26.86
C THR A 19 -16.29 21.73 -26.21
N GLU A 20 -15.14 21.63 -26.89
CA GLU A 20 -13.95 20.95 -26.35
C GLU A 20 -13.43 21.60 -25.06
N GLN A 21 -13.42 22.95 -25.00
CA GLN A 21 -13.02 23.69 -23.80
C GLN A 21 -14.01 23.50 -22.64
N LEU A 22 -15.31 23.48 -22.92
CA LEU A 22 -16.33 23.22 -21.90
C LEU A 22 -16.21 21.81 -21.32
N ASP A 23 -15.99 20.81 -22.18
CA ASP A 23 -15.78 19.42 -21.78
C ASP A 23 -14.51 19.25 -20.94
N ALA A 24 -13.42 19.91 -21.33
CA ALA A 24 -12.17 19.89 -20.56
C ALA A 24 -12.35 20.46 -19.16
N ARG A 25 -13.03 21.61 -19.03
CA ARG A 25 -13.34 22.24 -17.73
C ARG A 25 -14.28 21.39 -16.89
N ALA A 26 -15.29 20.77 -17.50
CA ALA A 26 -16.22 19.87 -16.80
C ALA A 26 -15.48 18.65 -16.23
N ARG A 27 -14.59 18.04 -17.02
CA ARG A 27 -13.72 16.93 -16.57
C ARG A 27 -12.79 17.35 -15.43
N GLU A 28 -12.15 18.51 -15.53
CA GLU A 28 -11.27 19.02 -14.47
C GLU A 28 -12.04 19.26 -13.15
N ARG A 29 -13.25 19.82 -13.22
CA ARG A 29 -14.12 19.99 -12.05
C ARG A 29 -14.59 18.65 -11.45
N ALA A 30 -14.90 17.66 -12.28
CA ALA A 30 -15.25 16.32 -11.82
C ALA A 30 -14.07 15.66 -11.09
N ARG A 31 -12.86 15.77 -11.67
CA ARG A 31 -11.61 15.29 -11.07
C ARG A 31 -11.32 15.96 -9.73
N ALA A 32 -11.41 17.29 -9.65
CA ALA A 32 -11.20 18.03 -8.40
C ALA A 32 -12.18 17.58 -7.31
N ARG A 33 -13.48 17.45 -7.65
CA ARG A 33 -14.50 16.93 -6.71
C ARG A 33 -14.19 15.52 -6.21
N ALA A 34 -13.74 14.63 -7.10
CA ALA A 34 -13.34 13.28 -6.71
C ALA A 34 -12.11 13.28 -5.78
N ILE A 35 -11.12 14.15 -6.04
CA ILE A 35 -9.92 14.32 -5.21
C ILE A 35 -10.22 15.01 -3.88
N ASP A 36 -11.28 15.81 -3.77
CA ASP A 36 -11.66 16.47 -2.53
C ASP A 36 -12.64 15.65 -1.67
N GLY A 37 -13.35 14.69 -2.29
CA GLY A 37 -14.33 13.82 -1.64
C GLY A 37 -13.75 12.79 -0.67
N THR A 38 -14.63 12.12 0.09
CA THR A 38 -14.26 11.14 1.12
C THR A 38 -13.95 9.75 0.56
N ASP A 39 -14.44 9.40 -0.63
CA ASP A 39 -14.13 8.12 -1.26
C ASP A 39 -12.68 8.06 -1.76
N SER A 40 -11.86 7.31 -1.02
CA SER A 40 -10.45 7.04 -1.35
C SER A 40 -10.28 6.46 -2.75
N ARG A 41 -11.20 5.62 -3.23
CA ARG A 41 -11.08 4.95 -4.53
C ARG A 41 -11.39 5.90 -5.68
N ALA A 42 -12.46 6.68 -5.58
CA ALA A 42 -12.76 7.71 -6.56
C ALA A 42 -11.59 8.70 -6.71
N ALA A 43 -10.98 9.12 -5.60
CA ALA A 43 -9.81 9.98 -5.62
C ALA A 43 -8.60 9.31 -6.29
N SER A 44 -8.26 8.07 -5.94
CA SER A 44 -7.16 7.34 -6.59
C SER A 44 -7.38 7.17 -8.09
N ASN A 45 -8.61 6.88 -8.53
CA ASN A 45 -8.94 6.82 -9.95
C ASN A 45 -8.76 8.17 -10.64
N ALA A 46 -9.23 9.26 -10.02
CA ALA A 46 -9.08 10.61 -10.56
C ALA A 46 -7.61 11.07 -10.67
N LEU A 47 -6.76 10.66 -9.72
CA LEU A 47 -5.33 10.91 -9.75
C LEU A 47 -4.65 10.13 -10.89
N LEU A 48 -4.91 8.83 -11.01
CA LEU A 48 -4.33 7.97 -12.04
C LEU A 48 -4.81 8.36 -13.45
N ASP A 49 -6.09 8.69 -13.61
CA ASP A 49 -6.61 9.15 -14.90
C ASP A 49 -5.97 10.47 -15.31
N GLY A 50 -5.76 11.40 -14.37
CA GLY A 50 -5.01 12.64 -14.63
C GLY A 50 -3.57 12.38 -15.08
N LEU A 51 -2.89 11.40 -14.47
CA LEU A 51 -1.54 11.00 -14.88
C LEU A 51 -1.53 10.43 -16.31
N ARG A 52 -2.51 9.58 -16.64
CA ARG A 52 -2.69 8.99 -17.98
C ARG A 52 -3.02 10.06 -19.04
N GLN A 53 -3.93 11.00 -18.74
CA GLN A 53 -4.25 12.12 -19.62
C GLN A 53 -3.03 12.99 -19.92
N GLY A 54 -2.17 13.19 -18.92
CA GLY A 54 -0.87 13.85 -19.05
C GLY A 54 0.21 13.04 -19.76
N ARG A 55 -0.15 11.87 -20.34
CA ARG A 55 0.73 10.94 -21.06
C ARG A 55 2.00 10.58 -20.30
N PHE A 56 1.92 10.51 -18.97
CA PHE A 56 3.06 10.20 -18.10
C PHE A 56 4.25 11.17 -18.24
N GLY A 57 4.03 12.39 -18.75
CA GLY A 57 5.07 13.40 -18.82
C GLY A 57 5.53 13.88 -17.43
N PRO A 58 6.74 14.48 -17.32
CA PRO A 58 7.29 14.91 -16.01
C PRO A 58 6.38 15.89 -15.27
N ARG A 59 5.69 16.79 -15.99
CA ARG A 59 4.69 17.69 -15.41
C ARG A 59 3.48 16.96 -14.83
N ALA A 60 3.02 15.89 -15.48
CA ALA A 60 1.90 15.08 -15.00
C ALA A 60 2.28 14.32 -13.72
N TRP A 61 3.50 13.77 -13.67
CA TRP A 61 4.06 13.18 -12.46
C TRP A 61 4.21 14.18 -11.32
N GLY A 62 4.73 15.38 -11.59
CA GLY A 62 4.84 16.44 -10.58
C GLY A 62 3.48 16.84 -10.01
N ARG A 63 2.46 17.00 -10.86
CA ARG A 63 1.08 17.27 -10.44
C ARG A 63 0.50 16.12 -9.62
N PHE A 64 0.65 14.88 -10.08
CA PHE A 64 0.20 13.67 -9.37
C PHE A 64 0.81 13.61 -7.96
N ALA A 65 2.13 13.82 -7.84
CA ALA A 65 2.84 13.83 -6.56
C ALA A 65 2.38 14.96 -5.62
N ALA A 66 2.15 16.16 -6.16
CA ALA A 66 1.63 17.28 -5.37
C ALA A 66 0.21 17.01 -4.86
N GLU A 67 -0.69 16.54 -5.73
CA GLU A 67 -2.10 16.29 -5.39
C GLU A 67 -2.25 15.13 -4.40
N ILE A 68 -1.51 14.02 -4.57
CA ILE A 68 -1.54 12.92 -3.61
C ILE A 68 -1.01 13.36 -2.24
N THR A 69 0.07 14.15 -2.20
CA THR A 69 0.64 14.68 -0.96
C THR A 69 -0.34 15.62 -0.25
N VAL A 70 -0.91 16.59 -0.96
CA VAL A 70 -1.91 17.53 -0.42
C VAL A 70 -3.12 16.77 0.13
N ARG A 71 -3.61 15.77 -0.61
CA ARG A 71 -4.71 14.93 -0.16
C ARG A 71 -4.34 14.15 1.11
N SER A 72 -3.20 13.47 1.15
CA SER A 72 -2.75 12.73 2.34
C SER A 72 -2.67 13.62 3.57
N VAL A 73 -2.11 14.82 3.45
CA VAL A 73 -2.05 15.80 4.55
C VAL A 73 -3.45 16.22 4.99
N ARG A 74 -4.36 16.51 4.05
CA ARG A 74 -5.74 16.89 4.37
C ARG A 74 -6.49 15.76 5.07
N GLU A 75 -6.37 14.53 4.58
CA GLU A 75 -7.03 13.36 5.16
C GLU A 75 -6.49 13.03 6.56
N ALA A 76 -5.19 13.21 6.81
CA ALA A 76 -4.62 13.10 8.14
C ALA A 76 -5.18 14.18 9.10
N ARG A 77 -5.26 15.43 8.66
CA ARG A 77 -5.83 16.54 9.45
C ARG A 77 -7.31 16.35 9.79
N LYS A 78 -8.09 15.73 8.89
CA LYS A 78 -9.50 15.38 9.15
C LYS A 78 -9.67 14.31 10.25
N ARG A 79 -8.61 13.57 10.59
CA ARG A 79 -8.65 12.43 11.52
C ARG A 79 -7.60 12.59 12.63
N PRO A 80 -7.72 13.62 13.48
CA PRO A 80 -6.73 13.89 14.52
C PRO A 80 -6.60 12.74 15.52
N ILE A 81 -7.69 12.04 15.83
CA ILE A 81 -7.67 10.90 16.76
C ILE A 81 -6.90 9.73 16.14
N ALA A 82 -7.22 9.31 14.91
CA ALA A 82 -6.46 8.25 14.24
C ALA A 82 -4.97 8.60 14.07
N LEU A 83 -4.64 9.87 13.79
CA LEU A 83 -3.25 10.34 13.73
C LEU A 83 -2.55 10.21 15.10
N ALA A 84 -3.24 10.57 16.19
CA ALA A 84 -2.72 10.42 17.54
C ALA A 84 -2.52 8.94 17.90
N GLU A 85 -3.48 8.07 17.60
CA GLU A 85 -3.38 6.63 17.82
C GLU A 85 -2.22 6.00 17.02
N ALA A 86 -2.11 6.34 15.73
CA ALA A 86 -0.99 5.92 14.89
C ALA A 86 0.35 6.37 15.49
N THR A 87 0.44 7.63 15.90
CA THR A 87 1.66 8.18 16.51
C THR A 87 1.99 7.49 17.82
N ALA A 88 1.01 7.25 18.69
CA ALA A 88 1.20 6.56 19.96
C ALA A 88 1.73 5.14 19.76
N VAL A 89 1.17 4.36 18.82
CA VAL A 89 1.66 3.01 18.51
C VAL A 89 3.11 3.06 18.00
N HIS A 90 3.43 3.98 17.10
CA HIS A 90 4.81 4.09 16.58
C HIS A 90 5.80 4.57 17.65
N LEU A 91 5.39 5.45 18.58
CA LEU A 91 6.23 5.83 19.71
C LEU A 91 6.49 4.65 20.65
N ALA A 92 5.46 3.85 20.95
CA ALA A 92 5.61 2.65 21.75
C ALA A 92 6.57 1.64 21.08
N MET A 93 6.39 1.40 19.77
CA MET A 93 7.29 0.55 19.00
C MET A 93 8.70 1.14 18.87
N GLY A 94 8.84 2.45 18.75
CA GLY A 94 10.11 3.17 18.72
C GLY A 94 10.86 3.06 20.05
N ALA A 95 10.16 3.06 21.18
CA ALA A 95 10.73 2.81 22.50
C ALA A 95 11.26 1.38 22.64
N LEU A 96 10.62 0.43 21.95
CA LEU A 96 11.06 -0.97 21.88
C LEU A 96 12.12 -1.24 20.80
N ALA A 97 12.33 -0.32 19.86
CA ALA A 97 13.15 -0.54 18.68
C ALA A 97 14.65 -0.38 18.94
N HIS A 98 15.47 -1.14 18.22
CA HIS A 98 16.92 -0.94 18.17
C HIS A 98 17.22 0.41 17.49
N PRO A 99 18.34 1.12 17.77
CA PRO A 99 18.70 2.33 17.04
C PRO A 99 18.64 2.18 15.51
N LYS A 100 19.12 1.04 14.98
CA LYS A 100 19.02 0.70 13.55
C LYS A 100 17.57 0.47 13.05
N GLY A 101 16.66 0.07 13.94
CA GLY A 101 15.23 -0.12 13.65
C GLY A 101 14.41 1.17 13.70
N ARG A 102 14.95 2.30 14.18
CA ARG A 102 14.20 3.56 14.26
C ARG A 102 13.80 4.10 12.89
N ALA A 103 14.68 3.96 11.89
CA ALA A 103 14.36 4.35 10.51
C ALA A 103 13.16 3.56 9.96
N TRP A 104 13.04 2.28 10.32
CA TRP A 104 11.89 1.43 9.98
C TRP A 104 10.61 1.98 10.61
N VAL A 105 10.64 2.27 11.92
CA VAL A 105 9.48 2.83 12.63
C VAL A 105 9.02 4.16 12.04
N VAL A 106 9.96 5.06 11.71
CA VAL A 106 9.64 6.33 11.05
C VAL A 106 9.01 6.10 9.68
N THR A 107 9.56 5.17 8.90
CA THR A 107 9.02 4.83 7.57
C THR A 107 7.60 4.27 7.68
N SER A 108 7.38 3.34 8.62
CA SER A 108 6.06 2.79 8.92
C SER A 108 5.07 3.86 9.38
N TRP A 109 5.52 4.83 10.17
CA TRP A 109 4.71 5.97 10.61
C TRP A 109 4.31 6.85 9.44
N VAL A 110 5.25 7.24 8.57
CA VAL A 110 4.96 8.03 7.37
C VAL A 110 3.96 7.30 6.48
N MET A 111 4.17 6.00 6.24
CA MET A 111 3.25 5.18 5.47
C MET A 111 1.85 5.16 6.09
N THR A 112 1.76 4.94 7.41
CA THR A 112 0.48 4.94 8.14
C THR A 112 -0.25 6.28 8.00
N VAL A 113 0.43 7.40 8.28
CA VAL A 113 -0.17 8.74 8.27
C VAL A 113 -0.62 9.14 6.87
N THR A 114 0.18 8.84 5.84
CA THR A 114 -0.16 9.17 4.44
C THR A 114 -1.36 8.37 3.91
N HIS A 115 -1.70 7.26 4.58
CA HIS A 115 -2.75 6.33 4.19
C HIS A 115 -4.02 6.44 5.05
N LEU A 116 -4.10 7.36 6.02
CA LEU A 116 -5.29 7.54 6.87
C LEU A 116 -6.57 7.85 6.10
N GLY A 117 -6.48 8.35 4.85
CA GLY A 117 -7.64 8.52 3.96
C GLY A 117 -8.36 7.20 3.63
N MET A 118 -7.73 6.04 3.82
CA MET A 118 -8.35 4.73 3.64
C MET A 118 -9.18 4.25 4.84
N LEU A 119 -9.24 5.05 5.91
CA LEU A 119 -10.21 4.85 6.99
C LEU A 119 -11.62 5.29 6.60
N GLU A 120 -11.79 5.92 5.44
CA GLU A 120 -13.08 6.42 4.93
C GLU A 120 -13.73 7.32 5.98
N GLU A 121 -14.97 7.07 6.39
CA GLU A 121 -15.67 7.93 7.36
C GLU A 121 -15.21 7.73 8.82
N ARG A 122 -14.31 6.78 9.10
CA ARG A 122 -13.84 6.50 10.46
C ARG A 122 -12.84 7.55 10.93
N ARG A 123 -13.01 7.99 12.17
CA ARG A 123 -12.14 8.98 12.85
C ARG A 123 -11.01 8.35 13.68
N THR A 124 -11.14 7.06 13.98
CA THR A 124 -10.18 6.27 14.74
C THR A 124 -9.67 5.13 13.87
N MET A 125 -8.46 4.64 14.16
CA MET A 125 -7.94 3.40 13.59
C MET A 125 -8.75 2.21 14.09
N GLY A 126 -9.12 2.22 15.37
CA GLY A 126 -9.72 1.07 16.04
C GLY A 126 -8.70 -0.05 16.28
N LEU A 127 -9.02 -0.93 17.23
CA LEU A 127 -8.09 -1.93 17.72
C LEU A 127 -7.49 -2.84 16.62
N PRO A 128 -8.24 -3.35 15.63
CA PRO A 128 -7.65 -4.18 14.58
C PRO A 128 -6.53 -3.49 13.80
N ASN A 129 -6.76 -2.24 13.35
CA ASN A 129 -5.74 -1.52 12.59
C ASN A 129 -4.53 -1.14 13.45
N LEU A 130 -4.72 -0.90 14.76
CA LEU A 130 -3.60 -0.67 15.68
C LEU A 130 -2.74 -1.92 15.84
N LEU A 131 -3.36 -3.10 15.93
CA LEU A 131 -2.64 -4.38 15.99
C LEU A 131 -1.87 -4.64 14.70
N THR A 132 -2.48 -4.41 13.54
CA THR A 132 -1.82 -4.52 12.24
C THR A 132 -0.60 -3.60 12.16
N VAL A 133 -0.73 -2.31 12.55
CA VAL A 133 0.40 -1.36 12.56
C VAL A 133 1.48 -1.76 13.56
N ALA A 134 1.12 -2.22 14.75
CA ALA A 134 2.09 -2.71 15.73
C ALA A 134 2.85 -3.94 15.18
N ARG A 135 2.13 -4.88 14.56
CA ARG A 135 2.68 -6.08 13.92
C ARG A 135 3.71 -5.73 12.84
N ALA A 136 3.40 -4.77 11.95
CA ALA A 136 4.33 -4.29 10.93
C ALA A 136 5.66 -3.74 11.50
N ASN A 137 5.68 -3.34 12.77
CA ASN A 137 6.84 -2.78 13.44
C ASN A 137 7.58 -3.77 14.34
N LEU A 138 7.08 -5.00 14.54
CA LEU A 138 7.75 -6.02 15.34
C LEU A 138 9.20 -6.31 14.88
N PRO A 139 9.53 -6.33 13.58
CA PRO A 139 10.92 -6.44 13.11
C PRO A 139 11.89 -5.43 13.74
N ALA A 140 11.43 -4.19 14.00
CA ALA A 140 12.27 -3.16 14.59
C ALA A 140 12.59 -3.42 16.08
N ALA A 141 11.74 -4.18 16.77
CA ALA A 141 11.87 -4.57 18.17
C ALA A 141 12.50 -5.96 18.36
N ALA A 142 12.97 -6.59 17.28
CA ALA A 142 13.47 -7.96 17.31
C ALA A 142 14.66 -8.18 18.26
N HIS A 143 15.49 -7.17 18.51
CA HIS A 143 16.63 -7.30 19.45
C HIS A 143 16.19 -7.47 20.90
N ARG A 144 14.99 -6.99 21.27
CA ARG A 144 14.41 -7.17 22.61
C ARG A 144 13.49 -8.36 22.70
N LEU A 145 12.73 -8.60 21.64
CA LEU A 145 11.72 -9.66 21.61
C LEU A 145 12.29 -11.02 21.20
N GLY A 146 13.46 -11.04 20.53
CA GLY A 146 14.14 -12.26 20.09
C GLY A 146 13.22 -13.17 19.29
N ASP A 147 13.21 -14.45 19.66
CA ASP A 147 12.43 -15.50 19.00
C ASP A 147 10.91 -15.38 19.22
N ALA A 148 10.45 -14.45 20.08
CA ALA A 148 9.02 -14.19 20.26
C ALA A 148 8.40 -13.44 19.07
N VAL A 149 9.20 -12.76 18.23
CA VAL A 149 8.68 -11.92 17.12
C VAL A 149 7.72 -12.68 16.19
N PRO A 150 8.08 -13.85 15.62
CA PRO A 150 7.18 -14.57 14.73
C PRO A 150 5.89 -15.02 15.43
N VAL A 151 5.99 -15.45 16.70
CA VAL A 151 4.83 -15.88 17.51
C VAL A 151 3.89 -14.71 17.75
N LEU A 152 4.41 -13.57 18.21
CA LEU A 152 3.62 -12.35 18.43
C LEU A 152 2.96 -11.87 17.13
N ALA A 153 3.67 -11.94 16.02
CA ALA A 153 3.12 -11.55 14.73
C ALA A 153 1.94 -12.44 14.31
N LEU A 154 2.06 -13.77 14.45
CA LEU A 154 0.96 -14.70 14.15
C LEU A 154 -0.25 -14.49 15.10
N VAL A 155 0.01 -14.26 16.38
CA VAL A 155 -1.07 -14.01 17.37
C VAL A 155 -1.80 -12.71 17.03
N THR A 156 -1.05 -11.64 16.76
CA THR A 156 -1.65 -10.33 16.44
C THR A 156 -2.41 -10.34 15.12
N ASP A 157 -1.93 -11.04 14.09
CA ASP A 157 -2.65 -11.29 12.84
C ASP A 157 -3.98 -12.03 13.05
N PHE A 158 -3.96 -13.13 13.81
CA PHE A 158 -5.18 -13.87 14.11
C PHE A 158 -6.20 -13.00 14.87
N VAL A 159 -5.73 -12.26 15.88
CA VAL A 159 -6.58 -11.41 16.73
C VAL A 159 -7.14 -10.25 15.94
N ASP A 160 -6.33 -9.55 15.14
CA ASP A 160 -6.79 -8.40 14.34
C ASP A 160 -7.88 -8.82 13.33
N GLY A 161 -7.69 -9.96 12.66
CA GLY A 161 -8.64 -10.49 11.68
C GLY A 161 -9.92 -10.98 12.33
N LYS A 162 -9.83 -11.64 13.50
CA LYS A 162 -11.02 -12.10 14.25
C LYS A 162 -11.81 -10.92 14.79
N LEU A 163 -11.14 -9.92 15.35
CA LEU A 163 -11.78 -8.70 15.83
C LEU A 163 -12.45 -7.96 14.67
N ALA A 164 -11.75 -7.70 13.57
CA ALA A 164 -12.30 -6.96 12.44
C ALA A 164 -13.56 -7.62 11.85
N ARG A 165 -13.59 -8.95 11.76
CA ARG A 165 -14.77 -9.70 11.30
C ARG A 165 -15.88 -9.73 12.33
N GLY A 166 -15.54 -9.95 13.60
CA GLY A 166 -16.51 -10.04 14.70
C GLY A 166 -17.22 -8.72 15.00
N THR A 167 -16.56 -7.59 14.78
CA THR A 167 -17.12 -6.25 15.02
C THR A 167 -17.61 -5.55 13.76
N GLY A 168 -17.48 -6.17 12.58
CA GLY A 168 -17.81 -5.53 11.30
C GLY A 168 -16.94 -4.32 10.99
N THR A 169 -15.70 -4.26 11.51
CA THR A 169 -14.80 -3.11 11.35
C THR A 169 -13.73 -3.29 10.28
N VAL A 170 -14.00 -4.09 9.25
CA VAL A 170 -13.10 -4.24 8.11
C VAL A 170 -12.99 -2.91 7.36
N THR A 171 -11.77 -2.41 7.16
CA THR A 171 -11.48 -1.18 6.41
C THR A 171 -10.54 -1.46 5.24
N ARG A 172 -10.53 -0.56 4.24
CA ARG A 172 -9.51 -0.59 3.17
C ARG A 172 -8.11 -0.43 3.75
N PHE A 173 -7.97 0.44 4.77
CA PHE A 173 -6.74 0.61 5.53
C PHE A 173 -6.24 -0.71 6.10
N GLY A 174 -7.07 -1.43 6.87
CA GLY A 174 -6.69 -2.69 7.49
C GLY A 174 -6.38 -3.77 6.45
N THR A 175 -7.17 -3.87 5.39
CA THR A 175 -6.95 -4.87 4.34
C THR A 175 -5.61 -4.69 3.62
N GLN A 176 -5.19 -3.45 3.34
CA GLN A 176 -3.90 -3.18 2.72
C GLN A 176 -2.75 -3.22 3.73
N GLY A 177 -3.01 -2.73 4.95
CA GLY A 177 -2.05 -2.74 6.06
C GLY A 177 -1.67 -4.16 6.45
N ASP A 178 -2.61 -5.10 6.43
CA ASP A 178 -2.41 -6.53 6.67
C ASP A 178 -1.36 -7.10 5.70
N TYR A 179 -1.58 -6.92 4.40
CA TYR A 179 -0.64 -7.33 3.36
C TYR A 179 0.76 -6.72 3.52
N LEU A 180 0.85 -5.42 3.88
CA LEU A 180 2.12 -4.76 4.14
C LEU A 180 2.81 -5.28 5.41
N SER A 181 2.03 -5.61 6.44
CA SER A 181 2.52 -6.16 7.71
C SER A 181 3.11 -7.55 7.50
N ASP A 182 2.42 -8.41 6.74
CA ASP A 182 2.93 -9.71 6.32
C ASP A 182 4.22 -9.57 5.52
N THR A 183 4.21 -8.71 4.49
CA THR A 183 5.37 -8.48 3.64
C THR A 183 6.58 -8.04 4.48
N ALA A 184 6.38 -7.09 5.40
CA ALA A 184 7.42 -6.60 6.30
C ALA A 184 7.98 -7.72 7.20
N LEU A 185 7.09 -8.45 7.87
CA LEU A 185 7.46 -9.52 8.79
C LEU A 185 8.24 -10.61 8.06
N TRP A 186 7.70 -11.11 6.94
CA TRP A 186 8.31 -12.22 6.21
C TRP A 186 9.60 -11.83 5.51
N THR A 187 9.68 -10.60 5.01
CA THR A 187 10.96 -10.07 4.48
C THR A 187 12.01 -10.04 5.58
N TRP A 188 11.68 -9.49 6.75
CA TRP A 188 12.60 -9.51 7.90
C TRP A 188 12.98 -10.93 8.32
N PHE A 189 12.00 -11.82 8.43
CA PHE A 189 12.19 -13.20 8.87
C PHE A 189 13.14 -13.94 7.93
N VAL A 190 12.92 -13.83 6.62
CA VAL A 190 13.76 -14.46 5.58
C VAL A 190 15.17 -13.87 5.58
N LEU A 191 15.31 -12.55 5.64
CA LEU A 191 16.64 -11.93 5.69
C LEU A 191 17.43 -12.33 6.96
N THR A 192 16.73 -12.61 8.05
CA THR A 192 17.35 -12.97 9.33
C THR A 192 17.69 -14.46 9.42
N HIS A 193 16.82 -15.36 8.93
CA HIS A 193 16.92 -16.80 9.16
C HIS A 193 17.26 -17.64 7.91
N GLU A 194 17.11 -17.10 6.71
CA GLU A 194 17.44 -17.78 5.46
C GLU A 194 18.79 -17.31 4.92
N LYS A 195 19.75 -18.23 4.83
CA LYS A 195 21.10 -17.92 4.32
C LYS A 195 21.18 -18.02 2.80
N SER A 196 20.24 -18.71 2.15
CA SER A 196 20.24 -18.92 0.71
C SER A 196 19.75 -17.68 -0.04
N ARG A 197 20.64 -17.05 -0.81
CA ARG A 197 20.32 -15.89 -1.67
C ARG A 197 19.17 -16.17 -2.65
N PRO A 198 19.12 -17.32 -3.36
CA PRO A 198 17.98 -17.64 -4.21
C PRO A 198 16.64 -17.60 -3.48
N TRP A 199 16.56 -18.13 -2.25
CA TRP A 199 15.33 -18.10 -1.46
C TRP A 199 14.96 -16.70 -0.98
N GLN A 200 15.95 -15.88 -0.62
CA GLN A 200 15.72 -14.46 -0.31
C GLN A 200 15.12 -13.72 -1.51
N VAL A 201 15.70 -13.89 -2.69
CA VAL A 201 15.20 -13.27 -3.93
C VAL A 201 13.81 -13.80 -4.30
N ALA A 202 13.59 -15.11 -4.24
CA ALA A 202 12.29 -15.72 -4.54
C ALA A 202 11.19 -15.21 -3.60
N THR A 203 11.49 -15.10 -2.30
CA THR A 203 10.56 -14.52 -1.32
C THR A 203 10.24 -13.08 -1.69
N PHE A 204 11.26 -12.23 -1.89
CA PHE A 204 11.05 -10.83 -2.22
C PHE A 204 10.23 -10.67 -3.52
N ALA A 205 10.54 -11.45 -4.55
CA ALA A 205 9.83 -11.44 -5.82
C ALA A 205 8.35 -11.86 -5.67
N ALA A 206 8.05 -12.84 -4.80
CA ALA A 206 6.68 -13.30 -4.56
C ALA A 206 5.75 -12.19 -4.02
N TRP A 207 6.30 -11.21 -3.30
CA TRP A 207 5.56 -10.04 -2.80
C TRP A 207 5.63 -8.84 -3.74
N ALA A 208 6.82 -8.52 -4.25
CA ALA A 208 7.03 -7.32 -5.05
C ALA A 208 6.40 -7.41 -6.45
N LEU A 209 6.45 -8.58 -7.11
CA LEU A 209 5.96 -8.72 -8.48
C LEU A 209 4.45 -8.48 -8.61
N PRO A 210 3.56 -9.06 -7.77
CA PRO A 210 2.13 -8.77 -7.85
C PRO A 210 1.81 -7.29 -7.63
N VAL A 211 2.44 -6.64 -6.66
CA VAL A 211 2.24 -5.21 -6.37
C VAL A 211 2.71 -4.35 -7.54
N ALA A 212 3.90 -4.64 -8.08
CA ALA A 212 4.45 -3.92 -9.22
C ALA A 212 3.56 -4.09 -10.47
N ALA A 213 3.09 -5.31 -10.74
CA ALA A 213 2.20 -5.59 -11.85
C ALA A 213 0.86 -4.85 -11.71
N LEU A 214 0.21 -4.91 -10.53
CA LEU A 214 -1.02 -4.18 -10.25
C LEU A 214 -0.84 -2.67 -10.39
N THR A 215 0.26 -2.14 -9.88
CA THR A 215 0.58 -0.71 -9.94
C THR A 215 0.77 -0.28 -11.38
N ALA A 216 1.57 -1.03 -12.15
CA ALA A 216 1.82 -0.74 -13.56
C ALA A 216 0.52 -0.78 -14.39
N VAL A 217 -0.31 -1.81 -14.20
CA VAL A 217 -1.61 -1.91 -14.89
C VAL A 217 -2.55 -0.77 -14.48
N SER A 218 -2.57 -0.41 -13.19
CA SER A 218 -3.43 0.68 -12.70
C SER A 218 -3.01 2.05 -13.26
N ILE A 219 -1.70 2.31 -13.33
CA ILE A 219 -1.12 3.50 -13.96
C ILE A 219 -1.46 3.52 -15.45
N ALA A 220 -1.25 2.41 -16.15
CA ALA A 220 -1.52 2.30 -17.59
C ALA A 220 -3.01 2.52 -17.92
N LYS A 221 -3.91 1.97 -17.11
CA LYS A 221 -5.36 2.13 -17.28
C LYS A 221 -5.89 3.47 -16.80
N GLY A 222 -5.13 4.22 -15.98
CA GLY A 222 -5.60 5.46 -15.37
C GLY A 222 -6.64 5.22 -14.28
N GLY A 223 -6.56 4.09 -13.58
CA GLY A 223 -7.53 3.73 -12.53
C GLY A 223 -7.09 2.50 -11.75
N VAL A 224 -7.50 2.43 -10.48
CA VAL A 224 -7.17 1.32 -9.59
C VAL A 224 -7.80 0.04 -10.11
N VAL A 225 -6.97 -0.96 -10.37
CA VAL A 225 -7.39 -2.31 -10.71
C VAL A 225 -7.53 -3.13 -9.45
N ASP A 226 -8.71 -3.70 -9.24
CA ASP A 226 -8.87 -4.71 -8.20
C ASP A 226 -8.16 -5.98 -8.61
N LEU A 227 -7.32 -6.50 -7.71
CA LEU A 227 -6.84 -7.86 -7.87
C LEU A 227 -8.04 -8.80 -7.71
N PRO A 228 -8.31 -9.71 -8.67
CA PRO A 228 -9.30 -10.75 -8.45
C PRO A 228 -8.86 -11.52 -7.21
N ARG A 229 -9.65 -11.40 -6.13
CA ARG A 229 -9.41 -12.13 -4.89
C ARG A 229 -9.72 -13.60 -5.12
N SER A 230 -8.82 -14.30 -5.82
CA SER A 230 -8.89 -15.76 -5.90
C SER A 230 -8.70 -16.30 -4.48
N ARG A 231 -9.72 -17.00 -3.98
CA ARG A 231 -9.64 -17.68 -2.68
C ARG A 231 -8.57 -18.79 -2.69
N TRP A 232 -8.17 -19.25 -3.87
CA TRP A 232 -7.39 -20.46 -4.07
C TRP A 232 -5.89 -20.22 -4.26
N ILE A 233 -5.49 -19.04 -4.73
CA ILE A 233 -4.09 -18.75 -5.03
C ILE A 233 -3.69 -17.48 -4.28
N ARG A 234 -3.10 -17.68 -3.10
CA ARG A 234 -2.38 -16.64 -2.36
C ARG A 234 -0.88 -16.98 -2.41
N PRO A 235 -0.13 -16.45 -3.39
CA PRO A 235 1.30 -16.76 -3.54
C PRO A 235 2.08 -16.50 -2.26
N ALA A 236 1.70 -15.45 -1.54
CA ALA A 236 2.12 -15.12 -0.17
C ALA A 236 2.01 -16.33 0.78
N ALA A 237 0.79 -16.80 1.04
CA ALA A 237 0.54 -17.91 1.96
C ALA A 237 1.31 -19.18 1.59
N LEU A 238 1.45 -19.48 0.29
CA LEU A 238 2.26 -20.61 -0.16
C LEU A 238 3.74 -20.44 0.24
N MET A 239 4.31 -19.26 -0.01
CA MET A 239 5.69 -18.97 0.38
C MET A 239 5.89 -19.02 1.89
N GLU A 240 4.94 -18.52 2.67
CA GLU A 240 4.97 -18.59 4.14
C GLU A 240 5.03 -20.03 4.64
N VAL A 241 4.18 -20.91 4.10
CA VAL A 241 4.19 -22.34 4.44
C VAL A 241 5.51 -22.99 4.06
N LEU A 242 6.06 -22.71 2.87
CA LEU A 242 7.33 -23.27 2.42
C LEU A 242 8.51 -22.82 3.30
N ILE A 243 8.57 -21.53 3.62
CA ILE A 243 9.63 -20.94 4.44
C ILE A 243 9.52 -21.43 5.89
N GLY A 244 8.32 -21.40 6.46
CA GLY A 244 8.04 -21.88 7.81
C GLY A 244 8.40 -23.37 7.96
N GLY A 245 7.94 -24.20 7.03
CA GLY A 245 8.25 -25.64 7.01
C GLY A 245 9.76 -25.90 6.91
N ARG A 246 10.48 -25.13 6.08
CA ARG A 246 11.94 -25.25 5.94
C ARG A 246 12.70 -24.85 7.22
N VAL A 247 12.22 -23.86 7.96
CA VAL A 247 12.84 -23.48 9.24
C VAL A 247 12.60 -24.56 10.30
N VAL A 248 11.36 -25.06 10.41
CA VAL A 248 11.03 -26.16 11.33
C VAL A 248 11.87 -27.41 11.04
N ALA A 249 12.00 -27.78 9.76
CA ALA A 249 12.82 -28.92 9.36
C ALA A 249 14.29 -28.77 9.80
N ARG A 250 14.86 -27.57 9.66
CA ARG A 250 16.23 -27.27 10.12
C ARG A 250 16.36 -27.36 11.64
N MET A 251 15.39 -26.84 12.39
CA MET A 251 15.39 -26.93 13.86
C MET A 251 15.32 -28.38 14.35
N VAL A 252 14.50 -29.21 13.68
CA VAL A 252 14.39 -30.65 14.00
C VAL A 252 15.70 -31.37 13.69
N GLN A 253 16.35 -31.06 12.55
CA GLN A 253 17.65 -31.65 12.20
C GLN A 253 18.73 -31.26 13.21
N ALA A 254 18.83 -29.99 13.60
CA ALA A 254 19.82 -29.53 14.57
C ALA A 254 19.67 -30.23 15.94
N ARG A 255 18.43 -30.46 16.40
CA ARG A 255 18.15 -31.20 17.65
C ARG A 255 18.46 -32.70 17.59
N ARG A 256 18.57 -33.29 16.40
CA ARG A 256 18.92 -34.72 16.23
C ARG A 256 20.44 -34.93 16.17
N SER A 257 21.21 -33.88 15.93
CA SER A 257 22.66 -33.94 15.72
C SER A 257 23.48 -33.51 16.95
N GLY A 258 22.85 -33.07 18.03
CA GLY A 258 23.49 -32.74 19.31
C GLY A 258 22.91 -33.59 20.43
#